data_AF-A0A346PK55-F1
#
_entry.id   AF-A0A346PK55-F1
#
_cell.length_a   1.000
_cell.length_b   1.000
_cell.length_c   1.000
_cell.angle_alpha   90.00
_cell.angle_beta   90.00
_cell.angle_gamma   90.00
#
_symmetry.space_group_name_H-M   'P 1'
#
loop_
_entity.id
_entity.type
_entity.pdbx_description
1 polymer ?
#
loop_
_entity_poly.entity_id
_entity_poly.type
_entity_poly.pdbx_seq_one_letter_code
_entity_poly.pdbx_strand_id
1 'polypeptide(L)'
;MNRLDPEQHESIANKLIEDINHINIFALGEGAANCQICGAKLREGDPITAYAFRAADTPTFRIGFVTCQNHTPIRHFTLGVRELLVDGRIGTCYDVATQSSWPVLLAPAPRVVSPAHTTVGRHPRESDLEAHAHPEPPRVCTDGGTQ
;
A
#
# COMPACT_ATOMS: atom_id res chain seq x y z
N MET A 1 12.32 -26.06 14.06
CA MET A 1 11.37 -25.67 13.00
C MET A 1 10.05 -25.28 13.65
N ASN A 2 9.70 -23.99 13.71
CA ASN A 2 8.37 -23.57 14.18
C ASN A 2 7.40 -23.60 12.99
N ARG A 3 6.61 -24.69 12.91
CA ARG A 3 5.50 -24.81 11.98
C ARG A 3 4.35 -24.05 12.63
N LEU A 4 4.07 -22.85 12.14
CA LEU A 4 2.91 -22.06 12.56
C LEU A 4 1.63 -22.85 12.24
N ASP A 5 0.72 -22.86 13.20
CA ASP A 5 -0.57 -23.54 13.09
C ASP A 5 -1.40 -22.97 11.91
N PRO A 6 -2.16 -23.83 11.19
CA PRO A 6 -2.92 -23.42 10.01
C PRO A 6 -3.91 -22.27 10.29
N GLU A 7 -4.50 -22.22 11.49
CA GLU A 7 -5.40 -21.13 11.90
C GLU A 7 -4.68 -19.78 12.05
N GLN A 8 -3.41 -19.79 12.48
CA GLN A 8 -2.59 -18.58 12.60
C GLN A 8 -2.15 -18.07 11.22
N HIS A 9 -1.93 -18.97 10.26
CA HIS A 9 -1.66 -18.61 8.87
C HIS A 9 -2.86 -17.95 8.20
N GLU A 10 -4.04 -18.52 8.36
CA GLU A 10 -5.29 -17.98 7.80
C GLU A 10 -5.61 -16.59 8.37
N SER A 11 -5.42 -16.40 9.69
CA SER A 11 -5.56 -15.10 10.35
C SER A 11 -4.58 -14.03 9.84
N ILE A 12 -3.33 -14.42 9.56
CA ILE A 12 -2.31 -13.52 9.01
C ILE A 12 -2.65 -13.13 7.56
N ALA A 13 -3.05 -14.10 6.73
CA ALA A 13 -3.43 -13.87 5.34
C ALA A 13 -4.66 -12.94 5.26
N ASN A 14 -5.72 -13.23 6.03
CA ASN A 14 -6.93 -12.40 6.07
C ASN A 14 -6.64 -10.95 6.47
N LYS A 15 -5.74 -10.76 7.44
CA LYS A 15 -5.37 -9.41 7.88
C LYS A 15 -4.54 -8.66 6.84
N LEU A 16 -3.65 -9.35 6.13
CA LEU A 16 -2.95 -8.74 4.99
C LEU A 16 -3.95 -8.35 3.91
N ILE A 17 -4.97 -9.18 3.69
CA ILE A 17 -5.99 -8.90 2.69
C ILE A 17 -6.76 -7.64 2.98
N GLU A 18 -7.21 -7.51 4.21
CA GLU A 18 -7.88 -6.32 4.71
C GLU A 18 -7.02 -5.07 4.53
N ASP A 19 -5.73 -5.14 4.90
CA ASP A 19 -4.84 -3.98 4.74
C ASP A 19 -4.67 -3.57 3.27
N ILE A 20 -4.53 -4.53 2.35
CA ILE A 20 -4.42 -4.27 0.91
C ILE A 20 -5.70 -3.65 0.35
N ASN A 21 -6.86 -4.12 0.80
CA ASN A 21 -8.13 -3.54 0.41
C ASN A 21 -8.27 -2.09 0.90
N HIS A 22 -7.78 -1.76 2.10
CA HIS A 22 -7.80 -0.39 2.63
C HIS A 22 -6.93 0.61 1.84
N ILE A 23 -5.92 0.12 1.11
CA ILE A 23 -5.01 0.98 0.34
C ILE A 23 -5.23 0.89 -1.17
N ASN A 24 -6.19 0.09 -1.62
CA ASN A 24 -6.58 0.06 -3.03
C ASN A 24 -7.41 1.30 -3.37
N ILE A 25 -7.06 1.98 -4.46
CA ILE A 25 -7.65 3.27 -4.88
C ILE A 25 -7.45 4.37 -3.81
N PHE A 26 -6.39 4.24 -3.00
CA PHE A 26 -6.03 5.24 -2.00
C PHE A 26 -5.34 6.44 -2.66
N ALA A 27 -5.71 7.65 -2.27
CA ALA A 27 -5.12 8.89 -2.76
C ALA A 27 -3.63 8.95 -2.39
N LEU A 28 -2.77 9.08 -3.41
CA LEU A 28 -1.32 9.14 -3.20
C LEU A 28 -0.85 10.53 -2.72
N GLY A 29 -1.72 11.54 -2.80
CA GLY A 29 -1.42 12.93 -2.42
C GLY A 29 -0.55 13.68 -3.43
N GLU A 30 -0.27 14.95 -3.17
CA GLU A 30 0.50 15.83 -4.09
C GLU A 30 1.95 15.34 -4.32
N GLY A 31 2.56 14.65 -3.34
CA GLY A 31 3.90 14.07 -3.45
C GLY A 31 4.02 12.86 -4.38
N ALA A 32 2.89 12.29 -4.82
CA ALA A 32 2.84 11.14 -5.71
C ALA A 32 3.37 11.42 -7.12
N ALA A 33 3.46 12.70 -7.49
CA ALA A 33 3.89 13.12 -8.81
C ALA A 33 5.38 12.88 -9.06
N ASN A 34 6.17 12.54 -8.04
CA ASN A 34 7.62 12.39 -8.16
C ASN A 34 8.15 11.19 -7.36
N CYS A 35 9.10 10.48 -7.95
CA CYS A 35 9.88 9.47 -7.24
C CYS A 35 10.66 10.13 -6.10
N GLN A 36 10.48 9.65 -4.87
CA GLN A 36 11.14 10.18 -3.68
C GLN A 36 12.68 10.14 -3.75
N ILE A 37 13.24 9.22 -4.55
CA ILE A 37 14.69 8.98 -4.61
C ILE A 37 15.35 9.81 -5.73
N CYS A 38 14.86 9.73 -6.96
CA CYS A 38 15.47 10.42 -8.11
C CYS A 38 14.73 11.68 -8.57
N GLY A 39 13.58 12.00 -7.98
CA GLY A 39 12.74 13.15 -8.36
C GLY A 39 12.03 13.01 -9.71
N ALA A 40 12.21 11.89 -10.43
CA ALA A 40 11.58 11.68 -11.73
C ALA A 40 10.05 11.79 -11.60
N LYS A 41 9.43 12.51 -12.54
CA LYS A 41 7.98 12.65 -12.57
C LYS A 41 7.34 11.30 -12.86
N LEU A 42 6.36 10.94 -12.04
CA LEU A 42 5.54 9.75 -12.18
C LEU A 42 4.18 10.15 -12.76
N ARG A 43 3.68 9.35 -13.70
CA ARG A 43 2.46 9.60 -14.46
C ARG A 43 1.47 8.46 -14.29
N GLU A 44 0.22 8.72 -14.65
CA GLU A 44 -0.79 7.66 -14.74
C GLU A 44 -0.28 6.48 -15.58
N GLY A 45 -0.50 5.28 -15.06
CA GLY A 45 -0.01 4.02 -15.61
C GLY A 45 1.38 3.61 -15.12
N ASP A 46 2.20 4.53 -14.59
CA ASP A 46 3.56 4.21 -14.18
C ASP A 46 3.58 3.19 -13.04
N PRO A 47 4.46 2.16 -13.13
CA PRO A 47 4.69 1.23 -12.03
C PRO A 47 5.50 1.90 -10.92
N ILE A 48 5.01 1.71 -9.69
CA ILE A 48 5.59 2.32 -8.50
C ILE A 48 5.70 1.31 -7.35
N THR A 49 6.56 1.63 -6.39
CA THR A 49 6.49 1.07 -5.05
C THR A 49 6.04 2.18 -4.10
N ALA A 50 4.92 1.98 -3.40
CA ALA A 50 4.40 2.90 -2.40
C ALA A 50 4.71 2.39 -0.98
N TYR A 51 5.03 3.32 -0.09
CA TYR A 51 5.14 3.05 1.33
C TYR A 51 3.85 3.48 2.03
N ALA A 52 3.13 2.51 2.59
CA ALA A 52 1.89 2.71 3.33
C ALA A 52 2.10 2.38 4.82
N PHE A 53 1.47 3.16 5.71
CA PHE A 53 1.59 2.94 7.15
C PHE A 53 0.37 3.38 7.93
N ARG A 54 0.18 2.78 9.12
CA ARG A 54 -0.78 3.21 10.12
C ARG A 54 -0.24 2.94 11.52
N ALA A 55 -0.58 3.78 12.49
CA ALA A 55 -0.30 3.49 13.88
C ALA A 55 -1.14 2.30 14.35
N ALA A 56 -0.65 1.57 15.37
CA ALA A 56 -1.33 0.36 15.87
C ALA A 56 -2.76 0.63 16.39
N ASP A 57 -3.01 1.84 16.85
CA ASP A 57 -4.28 2.33 17.40
C ASP A 57 -5.18 3.00 16.35
N THR A 58 -4.70 3.18 15.11
CA THR A 58 -5.48 3.78 14.02
C THR A 58 -5.88 2.76 12.97
N PRO A 59 -7.15 2.75 12.51
CA PRO A 59 -7.58 1.85 11.45
C PRO A 59 -7.13 2.30 10.05
N THR A 60 -6.89 3.60 9.86
CA THR A 60 -6.63 4.20 8.56
C THR A 60 -5.16 4.17 8.17
N PHE A 61 -4.87 3.71 6.96
CA PHE A 61 -3.55 3.84 6.35
C PHE A 61 -3.33 5.25 5.80
N ARG A 62 -2.05 5.61 5.68
CA ARG A 62 -1.54 6.76 4.95
C ARG A 62 -0.45 6.32 4.00
N ILE A 63 -0.28 7.05 2.91
CA ILE A 63 0.86 6.90 2.00
C ILE A 63 1.92 7.92 2.39
N GLY A 64 3.12 7.44 2.69
CA GLY A 64 4.23 8.31 3.06
C GLY A 64 5.03 8.80 1.86
N PHE A 65 5.38 7.91 0.94
CA PHE A 65 6.10 8.24 -0.29
C PHE A 65 5.90 7.17 -1.35
N VAL A 66 6.29 7.50 -2.59
CA VAL A 66 6.34 6.58 -3.72
C VAL A 66 7.72 6.61 -4.39
N THR A 67 8.13 5.49 -4.98
CA THR A 67 9.34 5.39 -5.79
C THR A 67 9.00 4.81 -7.17
N CYS A 68 9.78 5.19 -8.19
CA CYS A 68 9.69 4.52 -9.48
C CYS A 68 10.22 3.08 -9.37
N GLN A 69 9.85 2.22 -10.31
CA GLN A 69 10.27 0.81 -10.36
C GLN A 69 11.80 0.58 -10.30
N ASN A 70 12.61 1.57 -10.71
CA ASN A 70 14.07 1.47 -10.71
C ASN A 70 14.69 1.65 -9.32
N HIS A 71 13.92 2.10 -8.33
CA HIS A 71 14.40 2.31 -6.97
C HIS A 71 13.55 1.54 -5.98
N THR A 72 14.20 0.64 -5.25
CA THR A 72 13.61 0.00 -4.08
C THR A 72 13.95 0.84 -2.85
N PRO A 73 12.96 1.31 -2.07
CA PRO A 73 13.24 2.07 -0.87
C PRO A 73 13.90 1.18 0.19
N ILE A 74 15.00 1.67 0.77
CA ILE A 74 15.60 1.08 1.96
C ILE A 74 14.97 1.76 3.17
N ARG A 75 14.37 0.99 4.08
CA ARG A 75 13.71 1.56 5.26
C ARG A 75 13.87 0.68 6.49
N HIS A 76 14.00 1.35 7.64
CA HIS A 76 13.88 0.74 8.95
C HIS A 76 12.42 0.84 9.40
N PHE A 77 11.84 -0.26 9.85
CA PHE A 77 10.46 -0.30 10.32
C PHE A 77 10.35 0.14 11.78
N THR A 78 9.18 0.64 12.16
CA THR A 78 8.94 1.36 13.40
C THR A 78 8.06 0.52 14.32
N LEU A 79 8.54 0.29 15.55
CA LEU A 79 7.73 -0.37 16.57
C LEU A 79 6.47 0.49 16.86
N GLY A 80 5.31 -0.16 16.97
CA GLY A 80 4.02 0.49 17.13
C GLY A 80 3.34 0.92 15.83
N VAL A 81 3.95 0.68 14.67
CA VAL A 81 3.42 1.08 13.35
C VAL A 81 3.28 -0.14 12.45
N ARG A 82 2.09 -0.33 11.85
CA ARG A 82 1.91 -1.32 10.78
C ARG A 82 2.30 -0.68 9.45
N GLU A 83 3.27 -1.28 8.80
CA GLU A 83 3.97 -0.68 7.65
C GLU A 83 4.02 -1.68 6.48
N LEU A 84 3.83 -1.16 5.26
CA LEU A 84 3.78 -1.92 4.02
C LEU A 84 4.62 -1.23 2.96
N LEU A 85 5.43 -2.01 2.24
CA LEU A 85 5.89 -1.64 0.90
C LEU A 85 5.05 -2.42 -0.09
N VAL A 86 4.36 -1.71 -0.97
CA VAL A 86 3.45 -2.29 -1.94
C VAL A 86 3.85 -1.85 -3.33
N ASP A 87 3.93 -2.80 -4.25
CA ASP A 87 4.03 -2.50 -5.67
C ASP A 87 2.63 -2.19 -6.20
N GLY A 88 2.56 -1.41 -7.27
CA GLY A 88 1.30 -1.06 -7.90
C GLY A 88 1.52 -0.14 -9.08
N ARG A 89 0.47 0.56 -9.47
CA ARG A 89 0.52 1.56 -10.54
C ARG A 89 -0.21 2.84 -10.12
N ILE A 90 0.17 3.96 -10.73
CA ILE A 90 -0.58 5.20 -10.58
C ILE A 90 -1.86 5.11 -11.43
N GLY A 91 -3.01 5.30 -10.80
CA GLY A 91 -4.26 5.61 -11.47
C GLY A 91 -4.68 7.06 -11.24
N THR A 92 -5.78 7.46 -11.85
CA THR A 92 -6.38 8.78 -11.63
C THR A 92 -7.85 8.62 -11.25
N CYS A 93 -8.25 9.26 -10.17
CA CYS A 93 -9.65 9.44 -9.82
C CYS A 93 -10.14 10.81 -10.27
N TYR A 94 -11.42 10.87 -10.62
CA TYR A 94 -12.09 12.09 -11.07
C TYR A 94 -13.37 12.28 -10.25
N ASP A 95 -13.51 13.45 -9.64
CA ASP A 95 -14.79 13.95 -9.17
C ASP A 95 -15.33 14.93 -10.21
N VAL A 96 -16.31 14.47 -10.97
CA VAL A 96 -16.93 15.26 -12.04
C VAL A 96 -17.78 16.42 -11.52
N ALA A 97 -18.31 16.33 -10.29
CA ALA A 97 -19.12 17.38 -9.70
C ALA A 97 -18.26 18.60 -9.33
N THR A 98 -17.05 18.37 -8.83
CA THR A 98 -16.08 19.42 -8.49
C THR A 98 -15.04 19.70 -9.58
N GLN A 99 -15.07 18.93 -10.68
CA GLN A 99 -14.07 18.96 -11.76
C GLN A 99 -12.63 18.78 -11.24
N SER A 100 -12.47 17.96 -10.20
CA SER A 100 -11.18 17.67 -9.61
C SER A 100 -10.70 16.27 -9.97
N SER A 101 -9.38 16.09 -9.98
CA SER A 101 -8.77 14.78 -10.15
C SER A 101 -7.51 14.65 -9.32
N TRP A 102 -7.20 13.43 -8.91
CA TRP A 102 -6.03 13.13 -8.09
C TRP A 102 -5.45 11.74 -8.38
N PRO A 103 -4.14 11.56 -8.18
CA PRO A 103 -3.50 10.27 -8.36
C PRO A 103 -3.88 9.30 -7.24
N VAL A 104 -4.10 8.03 -7.60
CA VAL A 104 -4.43 6.94 -6.66
C VAL A 104 -3.55 5.73 -6.88
N LEU A 105 -3.40 4.90 -5.84
CA LEU A 105 -2.74 3.61 -5.93
C LEU A 105 -3.69 2.57 -6.53
N LEU A 106 -3.29 1.96 -7.64
CA LEU A 106 -4.01 0.85 -8.27
C LEU A 106 -3.26 -0.46 -8.13
N ALA A 107 -4.04 -1.53 -7.97
CA ALA A 107 -3.57 -2.92 -7.90
C ALA A 107 -2.41 -3.09 -6.90
N PRO A 108 -2.57 -2.65 -5.63
CA PRO A 108 -1.55 -2.81 -4.61
C PRO A 108 -1.22 -4.29 -4.40
N ALA A 109 0.05 -4.65 -4.56
CA ALA A 109 0.60 -5.97 -4.31
C ALA A 109 1.67 -5.85 -3.20
N PRO A 110 1.49 -6.46 -2.03
CA PRO A 110 2.45 -6.31 -0.94
C PRO A 110 3.78 -6.97 -1.30
N ARG A 111 4.85 -6.16 -1.24
CA ARG A 111 6.24 -6.58 -1.42
C ARG A 111 6.88 -6.89 -0.06
N VAL A 112 6.69 -6.03 0.93
CA VAL A 112 7.20 -6.18 2.30
C VAL A 112 6.14 -5.75 3.30
N VAL A 113 6.01 -6.51 4.38
CA VAL A 113 5.08 -6.25 5.48
C VAL A 113 5.85 -6.20 6.78
N SER A 114 5.62 -5.18 7.60
CA SER A 114 6.07 -5.12 8.99
C SER A 114 4.87 -4.93 9.93
N PRO A 115 4.56 -5.94 10.76
CA PRO A 115 3.56 -5.81 11.81
C PRO A 115 3.98 -4.80 12.89
N ALA A 116 3.01 -4.13 13.50
CA ALA A 116 3.25 -3.11 14.54
C ALA A 116 4.01 -3.57 15.80
N HIS A 117 4.15 -4.87 16.03
CA HIS A 117 4.88 -5.42 17.18
C HIS A 117 6.35 -5.77 16.85
N THR A 118 6.86 -5.38 15.69
CA THR A 118 8.24 -5.64 15.27
C THR A 118 8.82 -4.45 14.51
N THR A 119 10.14 -4.40 14.38
CA THR A 119 10.89 -3.45 13.56
C THR A 119 11.51 -4.12 12.32
N VAL A 120 11.10 -5.37 12.06
CA VAL A 120 11.58 -6.17 10.94
C VAL A 120 10.47 -6.32 9.91
N GLY A 121 10.79 -6.05 8.66
CA GLY A 121 9.93 -6.36 7.52
C GLY A 121 10.19 -7.76 7.01
N ARG A 122 9.15 -8.39 6.47
CA ARG A 122 9.26 -9.67 5.78
C ARG A 122 8.53 -9.62 4.45
N HIS A 123 8.99 -10.39 3.48
CA HIS A 123 8.21 -10.65 2.28
C HIS A 123 6.97 -11.50 2.65
N PRO A 124 5.77 -11.14 2.16
CA PRO A 124 4.62 -12.04 2.22
C PRO A 124 4.95 -13.38 1.56
N ARG A 125 4.36 -14.46 2.06
CA ARG A 125 4.46 -15.76 1.40
C ARG A 125 3.44 -15.82 0.28
N GLU A 126 3.68 -16.63 -0.74
CA GLU A 126 2.73 -16.83 -1.85
C GLU A 126 1.33 -17.22 -1.34
N SER A 127 1.26 -18.08 -0.33
CA SER A 127 0.00 -18.47 0.32
C SER A 127 -0.78 -17.31 0.94
N ASP A 128 -0.10 -16.24 1.37
CA ASP A 128 -0.72 -15.04 1.92
C ASP A 128 -1.28 -14.13 0.80
N LEU A 129 -0.79 -14.31 -0.43
CA LEU A 129 -1.12 -13.51 -1.61
C LEU A 129 -2.21 -14.16 -2.49
N GLU A 130 -2.29 -15.49 -2.53
CA GLU A 130 -3.23 -16.23 -3.40
C GLU A 130 -4.71 -15.96 -3.09
N ALA A 131 -5.02 -15.51 -1.87
CA ALA A 131 -6.38 -15.13 -1.46
C ALA A 131 -6.89 -13.80 -2.10
N HIS A 132 -6.03 -13.08 -2.83
CA HIS A 132 -6.34 -11.79 -3.46
C HIS A 132 -6.73 -11.83 -4.93
N ALA A 133 -6.78 -12.99 -5.58
CA ALA A 133 -6.84 -13.05 -7.04
C ALA A 133 -8.12 -12.46 -7.70
N HIS A 134 -9.11 -12.02 -6.94
CA HIS A 134 -10.30 -11.32 -7.45
C HIS A 134 -10.84 -10.25 -6.47
N PRO A 135 -10.23 -9.06 -6.34
CA PRO A 135 -10.92 -7.95 -5.70
C PRO A 135 -11.91 -7.37 -6.73
N GLU A 136 -13.20 -7.34 -6.42
CA GLU A 136 -14.08 -6.36 -7.07
C GLU A 136 -13.46 -4.97 -6.83
N PRO A 137 -13.24 -4.16 -7.88
CA PRO A 137 -12.63 -2.85 -7.68
C PRO A 137 -13.51 -2.04 -6.71
N PRO A 138 -12.92 -1.42 -5.66
CA PRO A 138 -13.65 -0.50 -4.81
C PRO A 138 -14.36 0.53 -5.69
N ARG A 139 -15.66 0.75 -5.46
CA ARG A 139 -16.47 1.63 -6.33
C ARG A 139 -16.29 3.12 -6.02
N VAL A 140 -15.46 3.47 -5.03
CA VAL A 140 -15.31 4.83 -4.52
C VAL A 140 -13.84 5.12 -4.21
N CYS A 141 -13.33 6.21 -4.78
CA CYS A 141 -11.99 6.73 -4.48
C CYS A 141 -11.99 7.40 -3.11
N THR A 142 -10.90 7.29 -2.35
CA THR A 142 -10.74 8.12 -1.14
C THR A 142 -10.54 9.58 -1.56
N ASP A 143 -11.14 10.53 -0.83
CA ASP A 143 -10.96 11.96 -1.08
C ASP A 143 -9.47 12.33 -1.12
N GLY A 144 -9.06 13.06 -2.16
CA GLY A 144 -7.71 13.59 -2.32
C GLY A 144 -7.36 14.76 -1.39
N GLY A 145 -8.24 15.06 -0.42
CA GLY A 145 -8.03 16.13 0.55
C GLY A 145 -6.79 15.88 1.40
N THR A 146 -6.00 16.93 1.62
CA THR A 146 -4.76 16.92 2.39
C THR A 146 -5.01 16.32 3.79
N GLN A 147 -4.45 15.13 4.06
CA GLN A 147 -4.37 14.53 5.40
C GLN A 147 -3.10 14.94 6.12
#